data_AF-A0A2G6QYR3-F1
#
_entry.id   AF-A0A2G6QYR3-F1
#
_cell.length_a   1.000
_cell.length_b   1.000
_cell.length_c   1.000
_cell.angle_alpha   90.00
_cell.angle_beta   90.00
_cell.angle_gamma   90.00
#
_symmetry.space_group_name_H-M   'P 1'
#
loop_
_entity.id
_entity.type
_entity.pdbx_description
1 polymer ?
#
loop_
_entity_poly.entity_id
_entity_poly.type
_entity_poly.pdbx_seq_one_letter_code
_entity_poly.pdbx_strand_id
1 'polypeptide(L)'
;MAEKKERNQKKVEFEEKKRHQKLVLERAKRIRALRREKEVEKAIEERKERLRKRAEAKQRGEKLRQEKAQARKASRKSKKDVFNEIERQEYSSEEFIELGVTHREYETLPTRKFLERKFWVNPSAYFIYSYIPGTIISVFAKEGKVVKEGKPLLILEAMKMQNFIEMPFEAKIKKVNVKEGEKIPKDFLMIELEPVVD
;
A
#
# COMPACT_ATOMS: atom_id res chain seq x y z
N MET A 1 83.27 -66.83 27.49
CA MET A 1 82.23 -66.93 26.42
C MET A 1 80.90 -66.26 26.78
N ALA A 2 80.54 -66.09 28.06
CA ALA A 2 79.28 -65.49 28.49
C ALA A 2 79.14 -63.97 28.17
N GLU A 3 80.18 -63.16 28.40
CA GLU A 3 80.16 -61.71 28.14
C GLU A 3 79.91 -61.31 26.67
N LYS A 4 80.42 -62.09 25.71
CA LYS A 4 80.21 -61.83 24.26
C LYS A 4 78.75 -62.10 23.85
N LYS A 5 78.09 -63.09 24.46
CA LYS A 5 76.66 -63.37 24.22
C LYS A 5 75.77 -62.28 24.81
N GLU A 6 76.07 -61.83 26.02
CA GLU A 6 75.31 -60.78 26.69
C GLU A 6 75.44 -59.41 25.98
N ARG A 7 76.63 -59.05 25.51
CA ARG A 7 76.83 -57.84 24.68
C ARG A 7 76.08 -57.92 23.34
N ASN A 8 76.01 -59.09 22.71
CA ASN A 8 75.23 -59.26 21.49
C ASN A 8 73.72 -59.20 21.74
N GLN A 9 73.22 -59.79 22.84
CA GLN A 9 71.81 -59.66 23.24
C GLN A 9 71.44 -58.19 23.52
N LYS A 10 72.27 -57.46 24.27
CA LYS A 10 72.06 -56.02 24.53
C LYS A 10 72.07 -55.17 23.25
N LYS A 11 72.90 -55.52 22.26
CA LYS A 11 72.90 -54.86 20.94
C LYS A 11 71.63 -55.14 20.14
N VAL A 12 71.14 -56.38 20.14
CA VAL A 12 69.88 -56.75 19.47
C VAL A 12 68.70 -56.04 20.13
N GLU A 13 68.64 -56.02 21.46
CA GLU A 13 67.58 -55.33 22.21
C GLU A 13 67.61 -53.81 21.99
N PHE A 14 68.80 -53.21 21.88
CA PHE A 14 68.95 -51.79 21.55
C PHE A 14 68.47 -51.46 20.13
N GLU A 15 68.79 -52.31 19.15
CA GLU A 15 68.28 -52.18 17.78
C GLU A 15 66.76 -52.39 17.70
N GLU A 16 66.20 -53.33 18.47
CA GLU A 16 64.75 -53.51 18.58
C GLU A 16 64.05 -52.31 19.23
N LYS A 17 64.61 -51.75 20.31
CA LYS A 17 64.13 -50.51 20.93
C LYS A 17 64.17 -49.33 19.97
N LYS A 18 65.24 -49.20 19.17
CA LYS A 18 65.39 -48.16 18.14
C LYS A 18 64.37 -48.33 17.00
N ARG A 19 64.11 -49.57 16.56
CA ARG A 19 63.06 -49.90 15.58
C ARG A 19 61.67 -49.60 16.14
N HIS A 20 61.40 -49.95 17.39
CA HIS A 20 60.14 -49.65 18.08
C HIS A 20 59.92 -48.13 18.20
N GLN A 21 60.95 -47.38 18.63
CA GLN A 21 60.88 -45.92 18.73
C GLN A 21 60.63 -45.25 17.37
N LYS A 22 61.27 -45.75 16.30
CA LYS A 22 61.02 -45.28 14.92
C LYS A 22 59.58 -45.57 14.48
N LEU A 23 59.06 -46.75 14.79
CA LEU A 23 57.68 -47.16 14.46
C LEU A 23 56.64 -46.33 15.23
N VAL A 24 56.90 -46.03 16.52
CA VAL A 24 56.07 -45.13 17.33
C VAL A 24 56.07 -43.71 16.76
N LEU A 25 57.24 -43.19 16.35
CA LEU A 25 57.37 -41.88 15.73
C LEU A 25 56.61 -41.79 14.39
N GLU A 26 56.74 -42.80 13.53
CA GLU A 26 56.00 -42.88 12.26
C GLU A 26 54.48 -42.98 12.48
N ARG A 27 54.04 -43.75 13.48
CA ARG A 27 52.63 -43.83 13.86
C ARG A 27 52.11 -42.48 14.37
N ALA A 28 52.89 -41.76 15.18
CA ALA A 28 52.54 -40.43 15.67
C ALA A 28 52.46 -39.39 14.54
N LYS A 29 53.38 -39.44 13.56
CA LYS A 29 53.35 -38.60 12.36
C LYS A 29 52.10 -38.87 11.52
N ARG A 30 51.74 -40.14 11.29
CA ARG A 30 50.50 -40.52 10.57
C ARG A 30 49.25 -40.03 11.29
N ILE A 31 49.16 -40.18 12.61
CA ILE A 31 48.00 -39.69 13.39
C ILE A 31 47.87 -38.16 13.29
N ARG A 32 48.99 -37.43 13.35
CA ARG A 32 48.99 -35.96 13.18
C ARG A 32 48.58 -35.55 11.76
N ALA A 33 49.02 -36.27 10.73
CA ALA A 33 48.62 -36.03 9.35
C ALA A 33 47.10 -36.26 9.15
N LEU A 34 46.58 -37.39 9.63
CA LEU A 34 45.15 -37.71 9.58
C LEU A 34 44.28 -36.69 10.33
N ARG A 35 44.76 -36.14 11.46
CA ARG A 35 44.06 -35.07 12.19
C ARG A 35 44.03 -33.77 11.38
N ARG A 36 45.14 -33.38 10.76
CA ARG A 36 45.21 -32.19 9.88
C ARG A 36 44.30 -32.33 8.66
N GLU A 37 44.27 -33.49 8.03
CA GLU A 37 43.38 -33.76 6.88
C GLU A 37 41.91 -33.61 7.27
N LYS A 38 41.51 -34.18 8.42
CA LYS A 38 40.14 -34.03 8.96
C LYS A 38 39.80 -32.57 9.31
N GLU A 39 40.74 -31.81 9.86
CA GLU A 39 40.55 -30.38 10.14
C GLU A 39 40.38 -29.55 8.86
N VAL A 40 41.19 -29.84 7.83
CA VAL A 40 41.08 -29.19 6.51
C VAL A 40 39.77 -29.55 5.83
N GLU A 41 39.35 -30.81 5.88
CA GLU A 41 38.08 -31.27 5.31
C GLU A 41 36.88 -30.61 6.00
N LYS A 42 36.91 -30.53 7.34
CA LYS A 42 35.90 -29.80 8.12
C LYS A 42 35.86 -28.31 7.75
N ALA A 43 37.02 -27.67 7.61
CA ALA A 43 37.10 -26.26 7.22
C ALA A 43 36.58 -26.01 5.79
N ILE A 44 36.80 -26.96 4.87
CA ILE A 44 36.27 -26.91 3.49
C ILE A 44 34.74 -27.04 3.50
N GLU A 45 34.18 -27.96 4.28
CA GLU A 45 32.72 -28.11 4.40
C GLU A 45 32.05 -26.88 5.03
N GLU A 46 32.61 -26.33 6.12
CA GLU A 46 32.11 -25.08 6.72
C GLU A 46 32.16 -23.92 5.71
N ARG A 47 33.21 -23.84 4.89
CA ARG A 47 33.34 -22.82 3.85
C ARG A 47 32.30 -23.01 2.73
N LYS A 48 32.04 -24.25 2.30
CA LYS A 48 30.98 -24.57 1.33
C LYS A 48 29.61 -24.19 1.85
N GLU A 49 29.31 -24.50 3.12
CA GLU A 49 28.03 -24.17 3.75
C GLU A 49 27.81 -22.64 3.84
N ARG A 50 28.85 -21.88 4.23
CA ARG A 50 28.79 -20.41 4.25
C ARG A 50 28.53 -19.83 2.85
N LEU A 51 29.14 -20.39 1.82
CA LEU A 51 28.93 -19.96 0.44
C LEU A 51 27.52 -20.30 -0.05
N ARG A 52 26.98 -21.47 0.30
CA ARG A 52 25.58 -21.85 0.02
C ARG A 52 24.60 -20.88 0.67
N LYS A 53 24.74 -20.62 1.98
CA LYS A 53 23.90 -19.64 2.70
C LYS A 53 23.98 -18.24 2.09
N ARG A 54 25.16 -17.81 1.65
CA ARG A 54 25.34 -16.51 0.97
C ARG A 54 24.69 -16.48 -0.41
N ALA A 55 24.74 -17.57 -1.16
CA ALA A 55 24.07 -17.70 -2.46
C ALA A 55 22.54 -17.69 -2.31
N GLU A 56 22.00 -18.44 -1.35
CA GLU A 56 20.57 -18.46 -1.03
C GLU A 56 20.07 -17.08 -0.59
N ALA A 57 20.82 -16.37 0.25
CA ALA A 57 20.48 -15.01 0.67
C ALA A 57 20.46 -14.03 -0.52
N LYS A 58 21.40 -14.16 -1.47
CA LYS A 58 21.41 -13.36 -2.71
C LYS A 58 20.20 -13.67 -3.58
N GLN A 59 19.91 -14.96 -3.81
CA GLN A 59 18.75 -15.38 -4.61
C GLN A 59 17.42 -14.90 -3.98
N ARG A 60 17.29 -14.97 -2.65
CA ARG A 60 16.13 -14.45 -1.92
C ARG A 60 16.00 -12.93 -2.09
N GLY A 61 17.11 -12.20 -2.02
CA GLY A 61 17.16 -10.75 -2.24
C GLY A 61 16.77 -10.36 -3.67
N GLU A 62 17.24 -11.10 -4.67
CA GLU A 62 16.89 -10.89 -6.08
C GLU A 62 15.42 -11.20 -6.36
N LYS A 63 14.87 -12.29 -5.82
CA LYS A 63 13.44 -12.61 -5.91
C LYS A 63 12.57 -11.50 -5.32
N LEU A 64 12.90 -11.03 -4.11
CA LEU A 64 12.15 -9.94 -3.47
C LEU A 64 12.23 -8.62 -4.26
N ARG A 65 13.37 -8.34 -4.92
CA ARG A 65 13.54 -7.19 -5.81
C ARG A 65 12.69 -7.34 -7.08
N GLN A 66 12.66 -8.53 -7.68
CA GLN A 66 11.85 -8.83 -8.87
C GLN A 66 10.36 -8.73 -8.55
N GLU A 67 9.92 -9.28 -7.42
CA GLU A 67 8.53 -9.21 -6.96
C GLU A 67 8.09 -7.77 -6.69
N LYS A 68 8.91 -6.96 -5.99
CA LYS A 68 8.65 -5.53 -5.80
C LYS A 68 8.65 -4.76 -7.12
N ALA A 69 9.51 -5.12 -8.07
CA ALA A 69 9.53 -4.50 -9.40
C ALA A 69 8.30 -4.88 -10.23
N GLN A 70 7.82 -6.13 -10.14
CA GLN A 70 6.59 -6.60 -10.76
C GLN A 70 5.36 -5.95 -10.13
N ALA A 71 5.29 -5.85 -8.80
CA ALA A 71 4.24 -5.12 -8.09
C ALA A 71 4.19 -3.63 -8.47
N ARG A 72 5.35 -2.98 -8.62
CA ARG A 72 5.45 -1.60 -9.15
C ARG A 72 5.03 -1.47 -10.62
N LYS A 73 5.24 -2.51 -11.44
CA LYS A 73 4.77 -2.56 -12.83
C LYS A 73 3.27 -2.82 -12.91
N ALA A 74 2.73 -3.71 -12.08
CA ALA A 74 1.29 -3.97 -11.95
C ALA A 74 0.55 -2.72 -11.42
N SER A 75 1.12 -2.01 -10.44
CA SER A 75 0.57 -0.72 -9.98
C SER A 75 0.81 0.42 -10.97
N ARG A 76 1.68 0.26 -11.98
CA ARG A 76 1.85 1.20 -13.11
C ARG A 76 0.87 0.93 -14.25
N LYS A 77 0.16 -0.20 -14.24
CA LYS A 77 -0.98 -0.50 -15.11
C LYS A 77 -2.23 0.36 -14.77
N SER A 78 -2.06 1.51 -14.13
CA SER A 78 -3.08 2.11 -13.25
C SER A 78 -3.72 3.41 -13.73
N LYS A 79 -3.30 3.99 -14.85
CA LYS A 79 -3.97 5.19 -15.38
C LYS A 79 -4.13 5.19 -16.88
N LYS A 80 -3.10 4.82 -17.64
CA LYS A 80 -3.13 4.90 -19.11
C LYS A 80 -3.93 3.77 -19.76
N ASP A 81 -3.82 2.55 -19.22
CA ASP A 81 -4.58 1.40 -19.71
C ASP A 81 -6.06 1.51 -19.33
N VAL A 82 -6.35 1.94 -18.10
CA VAL A 82 -7.70 2.26 -17.63
C VAL A 82 -8.32 3.40 -18.45
N PHE A 83 -7.53 4.44 -18.76
CA PHE A 83 -7.97 5.54 -19.64
C PHE A 83 -8.33 5.02 -21.03
N ASN A 84 -7.50 4.17 -21.65
CA ASN A 84 -7.79 3.59 -22.97
C ASN A 84 -8.98 2.60 -22.96
N GLU A 85 -9.21 1.88 -21.86
CA GLU A 85 -10.38 0.98 -21.70
C GLU A 85 -11.67 1.77 -21.52
N ILE A 86 -11.61 2.87 -20.75
CA ILE A 86 -12.69 3.85 -20.60
C ILE A 86 -12.99 4.52 -21.95
N GLU A 87 -11.97 4.96 -22.69
CA GLU A 87 -12.12 5.60 -24.01
C GLU A 87 -12.77 4.64 -25.02
N ARG A 88 -12.51 3.33 -24.93
CA ARG A 88 -13.17 2.29 -25.77
C ARG A 88 -14.61 2.00 -25.36
N GLN A 89 -14.94 2.07 -24.07
CA GLN A 89 -16.31 1.97 -23.60
C GLN A 89 -17.12 3.26 -23.86
N GLU A 90 -16.46 4.41 -23.95
CA GLU A 90 -17.05 5.74 -24.17
C GLU A 90 -17.75 5.91 -25.53
N TYR A 91 -17.47 5.05 -26.50
CA TYR A 91 -18.16 5.05 -27.80
C TYR A 91 -19.19 3.92 -27.95
N SER A 92 -19.46 3.15 -26.87
CA SER A 92 -20.31 1.96 -26.97
C SER A 92 -21.81 2.24 -26.89
N SER A 93 -22.23 3.47 -26.60
CA SER A 93 -23.64 3.88 -26.69
C SER A 93 -23.86 4.66 -27.98
N GLU A 94 -24.29 3.94 -29.02
CA GLU A 94 -24.48 4.40 -30.40
C GLU A 94 -25.78 5.21 -30.62
N GLU A 95 -26.38 5.75 -29.55
CA GLU A 95 -27.64 6.50 -29.65
C GLU A 95 -27.37 7.95 -30.05
N PHE A 96 -27.91 8.36 -31.20
CA PHE A 96 -27.84 9.73 -31.68
C PHE A 96 -28.76 10.65 -30.87
N ILE A 97 -28.27 11.87 -30.58
CA ILE A 97 -29.08 12.95 -30.01
C ILE A 97 -29.26 14.07 -31.03
N GLU A 98 -30.41 14.73 -30.98
CA GLU A 98 -30.66 15.97 -31.69
C GLU A 98 -30.05 17.14 -30.91
N LEU A 99 -29.04 17.79 -31.51
CA LEU A 99 -28.38 18.97 -30.99
C LEU A 99 -28.76 20.19 -31.82
N GLY A 100 -29.66 21.01 -31.29
CA GLY A 100 -29.98 22.32 -31.85
C GLY A 100 -28.81 23.29 -31.68
N VAL A 101 -28.12 23.62 -32.77
CA VAL A 101 -27.09 24.66 -32.79
C VAL A 101 -27.62 25.86 -33.59
N THR A 102 -27.98 26.90 -32.85
CA THR A 102 -28.55 28.14 -33.38
C THR A 102 -29.89 27.91 -34.10
N HIS A 103 -29.90 27.68 -35.42
CA HIS A 103 -31.11 27.50 -36.25
C HIS A 103 -31.13 26.17 -37.00
N ARG A 104 -30.14 25.29 -36.78
CA ARG A 104 -30.05 23.97 -37.43
C ARG A 104 -30.00 22.88 -36.37
N GLU A 105 -30.73 21.82 -36.63
CA GLU A 105 -30.75 20.61 -35.83
C GLU A 105 -29.75 19.62 -36.45
N TYR A 106 -28.84 19.12 -35.62
CA TYR A 106 -27.85 18.13 -36.02
C TYR A 106 -28.04 16.86 -35.21
N GLU A 107 -27.97 15.71 -35.86
CA GLU A 107 -27.88 14.42 -35.17
C GLU A 107 -26.41 14.09 -34.90
N THR A 108 -26.05 13.93 -33.62
CA THR A 108 -24.66 13.65 -33.23
C THR A 108 -24.61 12.61 -32.12
N LEU A 109 -23.52 11.86 -32.03
CA LEU A 109 -23.26 11.01 -30.87
C LEU A 109 -22.84 11.89 -29.68
N PRO A 110 -23.53 11.82 -28.53
CA PRO A 110 -23.18 12.62 -27.37
C PRO A 110 -21.86 12.14 -26.78
N THR A 111 -20.92 13.06 -26.55
CA THR A 111 -19.71 12.73 -25.78
C THR A 111 -20.08 12.44 -24.32
N ARG A 112 -19.29 11.61 -23.62
CA ARG A 112 -19.46 11.39 -22.18
C ARG A 112 -19.50 12.70 -21.38
N LYS A 113 -18.60 13.64 -21.70
CA LYS A 113 -18.58 14.98 -21.10
C LYS A 113 -19.91 15.71 -21.28
N PHE A 114 -20.60 15.51 -22.41
CA PHE A 114 -21.92 16.10 -22.66
C PHE A 114 -23.00 15.43 -21.79
N LEU A 115 -22.98 14.10 -21.66
CA LEU A 115 -23.94 13.36 -20.82
C LEU A 115 -23.75 13.67 -19.33
N GLU A 116 -22.51 13.75 -18.86
CA GLU A 116 -22.17 13.99 -17.46
C GLU A 116 -22.23 15.48 -17.05
N ARG A 117 -22.49 16.40 -18.00
CA ARG A 117 -22.53 17.82 -17.66
C ARG A 117 -23.67 18.10 -16.69
N LYS A 118 -23.37 18.84 -15.63
CA LYS A 118 -24.40 19.38 -14.75
C LYS A 118 -25.12 20.51 -15.47
N PHE A 119 -26.35 20.26 -15.90
CA PHE A 119 -27.22 21.33 -16.40
C PHE A 119 -27.52 22.30 -15.28
N TRP A 120 -27.58 23.59 -15.60
CA TRP A 120 -28.07 24.59 -14.65
C TRP A 120 -29.55 24.29 -14.38
N VAL A 121 -29.89 24.12 -13.11
CA VAL A 121 -31.25 23.93 -12.64
C VAL A 121 -31.62 25.17 -11.85
N ASN A 122 -32.86 25.64 -11.99
CA ASN A 122 -33.37 26.74 -11.20
C ASN A 122 -33.25 26.39 -9.70
N PRO A 123 -32.49 27.15 -8.89
CA PRO A 123 -32.31 26.83 -7.48
C PRO A 123 -33.64 26.93 -6.73
N SER A 124 -34.03 25.84 -6.06
CA SER A 124 -35.21 25.84 -5.18
C SER A 124 -34.92 26.66 -3.92
N ALA A 125 -35.80 27.60 -3.59
CA ALA A 125 -35.70 28.39 -2.36
C ALA A 125 -35.78 27.54 -1.08
N TYR A 126 -36.36 26.33 -1.16
CA TYR A 126 -36.51 25.42 -0.03
C TYR A 126 -35.29 24.53 0.23
N PHE A 127 -34.24 24.63 -0.59
CA PHE A 127 -33.04 23.83 -0.43
C PHE A 127 -31.86 24.72 -0.05
N ILE A 128 -31.31 24.50 1.15
CA ILE A 128 -30.14 25.23 1.63
C ILE A 128 -28.90 24.42 1.28
N TYR A 129 -28.15 24.92 0.31
CA TYR A 129 -26.88 24.35 -0.12
C TYR A 129 -25.69 25.04 0.53
N SER A 130 -24.58 24.31 0.66
CA SER A 130 -23.31 24.87 1.10
C SER A 130 -22.66 25.72 0.01
N TYR A 131 -22.43 26.99 0.30
CA TYR A 131 -21.74 27.90 -0.62
C TYR A 131 -20.21 27.68 -0.66
N ILE A 132 -19.62 27.21 0.45
CA ILE A 132 -18.17 27.05 0.62
C ILE A 132 -17.88 25.69 1.28
N PRO A 133 -16.88 24.91 0.82
CA PRO A 133 -16.52 23.67 1.51
C PRO A 133 -16.00 23.96 2.92
N GLY A 134 -16.36 23.13 3.89
CA GLY A 134 -16.05 23.38 5.29
C GLY A 134 -16.39 22.21 6.20
N THR A 135 -16.30 22.45 7.51
CA THR A 135 -16.66 21.49 8.56
C THR A 135 -17.84 22.03 9.36
N ILE A 136 -18.85 21.21 9.61
CA ILE A 136 -19.99 21.59 10.46
C ILE A 136 -19.53 21.56 11.92
N ILE A 137 -19.72 22.68 12.64
CA ILE A 137 -19.32 22.79 14.05
C ILE A 137 -20.50 22.49 14.97
N SER A 138 -21.65 23.08 14.69
CA SER A 138 -22.86 22.80 15.46
C SER A 138 -24.11 22.92 14.59
N VAL A 139 -25.13 22.14 14.92
CA VAL A 139 -26.43 22.11 14.23
C VAL A 139 -27.54 22.43 15.23
N PHE A 140 -28.20 23.58 15.03
CA PHE A 140 -29.35 24.03 15.83
C PHE A 140 -30.69 23.65 15.21
N ALA A 141 -30.69 23.37 13.90
CA ALA A 141 -31.83 22.92 13.13
C ALA A 141 -32.37 21.58 13.67
N LYS A 142 -33.69 21.51 13.92
CA LYS A 142 -34.39 20.29 14.31
C LYS A 142 -35.51 20.03 13.31
N GLU A 143 -35.60 18.80 12.83
CA GLU A 143 -36.65 18.36 11.92
C GLU A 143 -38.04 18.57 12.53
N GLY A 144 -38.99 19.00 11.71
CA GLY A 144 -40.36 19.32 12.11
C GLY A 144 -40.57 20.70 12.73
N LYS A 145 -39.51 21.47 13.01
CA LYS A 145 -39.62 22.77 13.69
C LYS A 145 -39.83 23.92 12.69
N VAL A 146 -40.75 24.83 13.02
CA VAL A 146 -40.93 26.11 12.33
C VAL A 146 -39.88 27.11 12.82
N VAL A 147 -39.16 27.72 11.87
CA VAL A 147 -38.09 28.67 12.15
C VAL A 147 -38.36 29.97 11.39
N LYS A 148 -38.29 31.09 12.10
CA LYS A 148 -38.43 32.44 11.55
C LYS A 148 -37.16 32.88 10.84
N GLU A 149 -37.30 33.83 9.93
CA GLU A 149 -36.20 34.50 9.23
C GLU A 149 -35.11 35.00 10.20
N GLY A 150 -33.85 34.91 9.78
CA GLY A 150 -32.67 35.39 10.52
C GLY A 150 -32.22 34.50 11.67
N LYS A 151 -32.95 33.41 11.99
CA LYS A 151 -32.48 32.49 13.04
C LYS A 151 -31.36 31.58 12.53
N PRO A 152 -30.30 31.35 13.32
CA PRO A 152 -29.21 30.46 12.92
C PRO A 152 -29.68 29.00 12.91
N LEU A 153 -29.36 28.31 11.81
CA LEU A 153 -29.65 26.89 11.61
C LEU A 153 -28.45 26.01 11.95
N LEU A 154 -27.25 26.41 11.55
CA LEU A 154 -26.00 25.71 11.82
C LEU A 154 -24.79 26.65 11.71
N ILE A 155 -23.65 26.18 12.21
CA ILE A 155 -22.36 26.86 12.10
C ILE A 155 -21.45 26.04 11.18
N LEU A 156 -20.98 26.65 10.11
CA LEU A 156 -20.03 26.07 9.17
C LEU A 156 -18.66 26.74 9.34
N GLU A 157 -17.64 25.97 9.71
CA GLU A 157 -16.26 26.46 9.70
C GLU A 157 -15.64 26.26 8.31
N ALA A 158 -15.23 27.35 7.69
CA ALA A 158 -14.44 27.36 6.47
C ALA A 158 -13.25 28.30 6.64
N MET A 159 -12.06 27.84 6.26
CA MET A 159 -10.83 28.67 6.29
C MET A 159 -10.53 29.34 7.66
N LYS A 160 -10.74 28.61 8.78
CA LYS A 160 -10.59 29.12 10.16
C LYS A 160 -11.58 30.22 10.57
N MET A 161 -12.65 30.40 9.78
CA MET A 161 -13.73 31.34 10.05
C MET A 161 -15.03 30.57 10.23
N GLN A 162 -15.81 30.97 11.23
CA GLN A 162 -17.13 30.40 11.48
C GLN A 162 -18.19 31.23 10.77
N ASN A 163 -18.95 30.58 9.89
CA ASN A 163 -20.07 31.16 9.16
C ASN A 163 -21.38 30.67 9.78
N PHE A 164 -22.23 31.60 10.17
CA PHE A 164 -23.59 31.30 10.60
C PHE A 164 -24.46 31.13 9.36
N ILE A 165 -25.09 29.97 9.22
CA ILE A 165 -26.09 29.74 8.18
C ILE A 165 -27.45 30.06 8.79
N GLU A 166 -28.03 31.16 8.35
CA GLU A 166 -29.28 31.70 8.86
C GLU A 166 -30.48 31.30 8.00
N MET A 167 -31.66 31.33 8.61
CA MET A 167 -32.91 31.02 7.95
C MET A 167 -33.31 32.17 6.99
N PRO A 168 -33.52 31.90 5.68
CA PRO A 168 -33.79 32.95 4.69
C PRO A 168 -35.22 33.51 4.74
N PHE A 169 -36.21 32.74 5.21
CA PHE A 169 -37.60 33.13 5.36
C PHE A 169 -38.29 32.20 6.37
N GLU A 170 -39.50 32.53 6.81
CA GLU A 170 -40.26 31.64 7.71
C GLU A 170 -40.67 30.34 6.99
N ALA A 171 -40.12 29.22 7.46
CA ALA A 171 -40.44 27.89 6.93
C ALA A 171 -40.22 26.80 8.00
N LYS A 172 -40.73 25.60 7.73
CA LYS A 172 -40.56 24.43 8.58
C LYS A 172 -39.40 23.58 8.07
N ILE A 173 -38.57 23.07 8.98
CA ILE A 173 -37.45 22.19 8.64
C ILE A 173 -38.00 20.81 8.34
N LYS A 174 -37.87 20.35 7.09
CA LYS A 174 -38.30 19.01 6.68
C LYS A 174 -37.25 17.96 7.05
N LYS A 175 -35.99 18.22 6.69
CA LYS A 175 -34.89 17.28 6.89
C LYS A 175 -33.55 17.98 7.07
N VAL A 176 -32.71 17.43 7.93
CA VAL A 176 -31.32 17.88 8.12
C VAL A 176 -30.36 16.80 7.64
N ASN A 177 -29.60 17.09 6.59
CA ASN A 177 -28.72 16.12 5.90
C ASN A 177 -27.26 16.16 6.39
N VAL A 178 -26.97 16.89 7.47
CA VAL A 178 -25.61 17.11 7.99
C VAL A 178 -25.51 16.77 9.47
N LYS A 179 -24.31 16.38 9.91
CA LYS A 179 -23.98 16.11 11.33
C LYS A 179 -22.85 17.01 11.83
N GLU A 180 -22.80 17.21 13.15
CA GLU A 180 -21.69 17.93 13.79
C GLU A 180 -20.36 17.18 13.56
N GLY A 181 -19.31 17.92 13.21
CA GLY A 181 -17.99 17.42 12.84
C GLY A 181 -17.85 16.95 11.38
N GLU A 182 -18.93 16.95 10.59
CA GLU A 182 -18.90 16.47 9.21
C GLU A 182 -18.23 17.48 8.27
N LYS A 183 -17.38 16.98 7.36
CA LYS A 183 -16.74 17.79 6.30
C LYS A 183 -17.59 17.73 5.04
N ILE A 184 -18.04 18.88 4.57
CA ILE A 184 -18.91 19.00 3.41
C ILE A 184 -18.23 19.71 2.23
N PRO A 185 -18.47 19.28 0.98
CA PRO A 185 -18.01 19.98 -0.21
C PRO A 185 -18.90 21.19 -0.55
N LYS A 186 -18.50 21.94 -1.58
CA LYS A 186 -19.35 22.97 -2.20
C LYS A 186 -20.61 22.34 -2.81
N ASP A 187 -21.71 23.08 -2.80
CA ASP A 187 -23.02 22.70 -3.34
C ASP A 187 -23.62 21.43 -2.70
N PHE A 188 -23.23 21.14 -1.44
CA PHE A 188 -23.82 20.06 -0.66
C PHE A 188 -25.17 20.49 -0.08
N LEU A 189 -26.22 19.67 -0.23
CA LEU A 189 -27.54 19.94 0.32
C LEU A 189 -27.52 19.73 1.85
N MET A 190 -27.61 20.81 2.61
CA MET A 190 -27.51 20.75 4.07
C MET A 190 -28.88 20.58 4.73
N ILE A 191 -29.86 21.38 4.32
CA ILE A 191 -31.20 21.42 4.93
C ILE A 191 -32.26 21.49 3.83
N GLU A 192 -33.31 20.71 4.01
CA GLU A 192 -34.54 20.77 3.23
C GLU A 192 -35.63 21.45 4.05
N LEU A 193 -36.29 22.44 3.44
CA LEU A 193 -37.38 23.19 4.02
C LEU A 193 -38.71 22.77 3.40
N GLU A 194 -39.78 23.03 4.13
CA GLU A 194 -41.15 22.96 3.62
C GLU A 194 -41.89 24.27 3.96
N PRO A 195 -42.83 24.71 3.10
CA PRO A 195 -43.67 25.85 3.40
C PRO A 195 -44.48 25.58 4.68
N VAL A 196 -44.65 26.63 5.50
CA VAL A 196 -45.65 26.59 6.57
C VAL A 196 -47.00 26.75 5.90
N VAL A 197 -47.84 25.72 5.99
CA VAL A 197 -49.23 25.78 5.55
C VAL A 197 -50.04 26.07 6.81
N ASP A 198 -50.73 27.22 6.80
CA ASP A 198 -51.68 27.60 7.85
C ASP A 198 -52.92 26.69 7.88
#